data_AF-A0A5J5IXX9-F1
#
_entry.id   AF-A0A5J5IXX9-F1
#
_cell.length_a   1.000
_cell.length_b   1.000
_cell.length_c   1.000
_cell.angle_alpha   90.00
_cell.angle_beta   90.00
_cell.angle_gamma   90.00
#
_symmetry.space_group_name_H-M   'P 1'
#
loop_
_entity.id
_entity.type
_entity.pdbx_description
1 polymer ?
#
loop_
_entity_poly.entity_id
_entity_poly.type
_entity_poly.pdbx_seq_one_letter_code
_entity_poly.pdbx_strand_id
1 'polypeptide(L)' 'MAVVAPGLERPIDVENVMAEIEKGQQLAGHFPDADALVRARRVLVGEISEEDAMREVRQAFRPA' A
#
# COMPACT_ATOMS: atom_id res chain seq x y z
N MET A 1 -5.10 -5.50 12.53
CA MET A 1 -5.78 -4.39 13.24
C MET A 1 -6.93 -3.94 12.37
N ALA A 2 -8.15 -3.90 12.89
CA ALA A 2 -9.32 -3.52 12.10
C ALA A 2 -9.44 -2.00 12.01
N VAL A 3 -9.52 -1.45 10.78
CA VAL A 3 -9.74 -0.01 10.54
C VAL A 3 -10.90 0.19 9.57
N VAL A 4 -11.66 1.25 9.74
CA VAL A 4 -12.67 1.66 8.74
C VAL A 4 -11.97 2.57 7.75
N ALA A 5 -11.65 2.06 6.57
CA ALA A 5 -11.08 2.87 5.50
C ALA A 5 -12.16 3.78 4.88
N PRO A 6 -11.80 4.96 4.35
CA PRO A 6 -12.74 5.83 3.65
C PRO A 6 -13.47 5.08 2.52
N GLY A 7 -14.80 5.14 2.50
CA GLY A 7 -15.62 4.51 1.45
C GLY A 7 -15.96 3.04 1.65
N LEU A 8 -15.54 2.41 2.76
CA LEU A 8 -15.95 1.04 3.10
C LEU A 8 -17.00 1.02 4.23
N GLU A 9 -18.07 0.26 4.02
CA GLU A 9 -19.15 0.10 5.00
C GLU A 9 -18.75 -0.77 6.20
N ARG A 10 -17.62 -1.49 6.11
CA ARG A 10 -17.15 -2.41 7.15
C ARG A 10 -15.66 -2.21 7.43
N PRO A 11 -15.22 -2.45 8.69
CA PRO A 11 -13.81 -2.45 9.02
C PRO A 11 -13.05 -3.50 8.20
N ILE A 12 -11.90 -3.12 7.67
CA ILE A 12 -10.93 -4.04 7.05
C ILE A 12 -9.90 -4.47 8.08
N ASP A 13 -9.50 -5.74 8.05
CA ASP A 13 -8.31 -6.17 8.78
C ASP A 13 -7.08 -5.86 7.94
N VAL A 14 -6.41 -4.76 8.27
CA VAL A 14 -5.26 -4.23 7.51
C VAL A 14 -4.19 -5.28 7.32
N GLU A 15 -3.94 -6.12 8.32
CA GLU A 15 -2.86 -7.12 8.25
C GLU A 15 -3.18 -8.22 7.24
N ASN A 16 -4.43 -8.71 7.22
CA ASN A 16 -4.85 -9.71 6.23
C ASN A 16 -4.83 -9.13 4.82
N VAL A 17 -5.31 -7.89 4.64
CA VAL A 17 -5.29 -7.23 3.33
C VAL A 17 -3.85 -6.98 2.86
N MET A 18 -2.95 -6.56 3.75
CA MET A 18 -1.53 -6.39 3.41
C MET A 18 -0.87 -7.72 3.03
N ALA A 19 -1.20 -8.81 3.73
CA ALA A 19 -0.71 -10.14 3.36
C ALA A 19 -1.23 -10.59 1.99
N GLU A 20 -2.49 -10.31 1.65
CA GLU A 20 -3.07 -10.56 0.33
C GLU A 20 -2.37 -9.72 -0.76
N ILE A 21 -2.14 -8.43 -0.51
CA ILE A 21 -1.42 -7.53 -1.42
C ILE A 21 0.00 -8.07 -1.70
N GLU A 22 0.77 -8.36 -0.64
CA GLU A 22 2.13 -8.89 -0.78
C GLU A 22 2.12 -10.21 -1.55
N LYS A 23 1.20 -11.12 -1.20
CA LYS A 23 1.14 -12.42 -1.85
C LYS A 23 0.73 -12.32 -3.32
N GLY A 24 -0.21 -11.43 -3.64
CA GLY A 24 -0.62 -11.14 -5.01
C GLY A 24 0.54 -10.65 -5.88
N GLN A 25 1.38 -9.76 -5.33
CA GLN A 25 2.60 -9.31 -6.01
C GLN A 25 3.59 -10.47 -6.24
N GLN A 26 3.84 -11.30 -5.23
CA GLN A 26 4.73 -12.46 -5.36
C GLN A 26 4.23 -13.45 -6.43
N LEU A 27 2.92 -13.71 -6.48
CA LEU A 27 2.31 -14.58 -7.48
C LEU A 27 2.43 -14.01 -8.91
N ALA A 28 2.47 -12.69 -9.04
CA ALA A 28 2.75 -12.00 -10.30
C ALA A 28 4.26 -11.92 -10.64
N GLY A 29 5.14 -12.46 -9.80
CA GLY A 29 6.59 -12.41 -9.97
C GLY A 29 7.22 -11.08 -9.55
N HIS A 30 6.50 -10.23 -8.80
CA HIS A 30 6.99 -9.00 -8.22
C HIS A 30 7.36 -9.20 -6.75
N PHE A 31 8.50 -8.64 -6.33
CA PHE A 31 9.01 -8.75 -4.97
C PHE A 31 9.20 -7.34 -4.40
N PRO A 32 8.12 -6.70 -3.90
CA PRO A 32 8.22 -5.39 -3.27
C PRO A 32 9.11 -5.45 -2.03
N ASP A 33 9.86 -4.37 -1.79
CA ASP A 33 10.62 -4.20 -0.55
C ASP A 33 9.73 -3.69 0.59
N ALA A 34 10.32 -3.58 1.78
CA ALA A 34 9.63 -3.10 2.97
C ALA A 34 9.06 -1.68 2.78
N ASP A 35 9.77 -0.79 2.09
CA ASP A 35 9.33 0.59 1.87
C ASP A 35 8.12 0.66 0.93
N ALA A 36 8.08 -0.19 -0.10
CA ALA A 36 6.92 -0.35 -0.96
C ALA A 36 5.70 -0.86 -0.18
N LEU A 37 5.88 -1.85 0.69
CA LEU A 37 4.79 -2.39 1.54
C LEU A 37 4.30 -1.36 2.57
N VAL A 38 5.21 -0.60 3.20
CA VAL A 38 4.84 0.49 4.11
C VAL A 38 4.02 1.55 3.38
N ARG A 39 4.40 1.93 2.15
CA ARG A 39 3.65 2.90 1.36
C ARG A 39 2.26 2.39 0.99
N ALA A 40 2.14 1.12 0.57
CA ALA A 40 0.85 0.48 0.29
C ALA A 40 -0.07 0.48 1.52
N ARG A 41 0.48 0.19 2.71
CA ARG A 41 -0.27 0.26 3.97
C ARG A 41 -0.80 1.67 4.24
N ARG A 42 0.03 2.71 4.08
CA ARG A 42 -0.35 4.12 4.30
C ARG A 42 -1.49 4.55 3.37
N VAL A 43 -1.47 4.10 2.12
CA VAL A 43 -2.57 4.32 1.17
C VAL A 43 -3.84 3.59 1.63
N LEU A 44 -3.72 2.29 1.95
CA LEU A 44 -4.85 1.44 2.34
C LEU A 44 -5.62 1.98 3.55
N VAL A 45 -4.91 2.52 4.55
CA VAL A 45 -5.53 3.08 5.76
C VAL A 45 -5.94 4.54 5.61
N GLY A 46 -5.71 5.15 4.45
CA GLY A 46 -6.04 6.55 4.16
C GLY A 46 -5.13 7.58 4.84
N GLU A 47 -3.93 7.19 5.29
CA GLU A 47 -2.93 8.13 5.84
C GLU A 47 -2.34 9.04 4.75
N ILE A 48 -2.25 8.54 3.51
CA ILE A 48 -1.88 9.32 2.32
C ILE A 48 -2.78 8.98 1.14
N SER A 49 -2.93 9.91 0.19
CA SER A 49 -3.61 9.60 -1.07
C SER A 49 -2.73 8.76 -2.00
N GLU A 50 -3.36 8.06 -2.95
CA GLU A 50 -2.66 7.38 -4.04
C GLU A 50 -1.76 8.34 -4.85
N GLU A 51 -2.22 9.58 -5.04
CA GLU A 51 -1.45 10.62 -5.74
C GLU A 51 -0.18 10.99 -4.98
N ASP A 52 -0.28 11.17 -3.65
CA ASP A 52 0.86 11.47 -2.80
C ASP A 52 1.88 10.31 -2.81
N ALA A 53 1.40 9.06 -2.71
CA ALA A 53 2.25 7.87 -2.80
C ALA A 53 2.99 7.79 -4.15
N MET A 54 2.31 8.11 -5.25
CA MET A 54 2.93 8.11 -6.58
C MET A 54 3.96 9.25 -6.73
N ARG A 55 3.73 10.42 -6.10
CA ARG A 55 4.75 11.48 -6.06
C ARG A 55 6.00 11.03 -5.30
N GLU A 56 5.87 10.32 -4.18
CA GLU A 56 7.03 9.77 -3.45
C GLU A 56 7.85 8.83 -4.35
N VAL A 57 7.19 7.92 -5.08
CA VAL A 57 7.85 7.01 -6.03
C VAL A 57 8.57 7.79 -7.14
N ARG A 58 7.91 8.77 -7.74
CA ARG A 58 8.50 9.59 -8.81
C ARG A 58 9.71 10.39 -8.32
N GLN A 59 9.69 10.88 -7.08
CA GLN A 59 10.83 11.58 -6.48
C GLN A 59 12.02 10.63 -6.28
N ALA A 60 11.77 9.40 -5.81
CA ALA A 60 12.81 8.38 -5.63
C ALA A 60 13.44 7.92 -6.96
N PHE A 61 12.65 7.89 -8.05
CA PHE A 61 13.09 7.48 -9.38
C PHE A 61 13.65 8.60 -10.26
N ARG A 62 13.76 9.84 -9.76
CA ARG A 62 14.28 10.94 -10.58
C ARG A 62 15.76 10.68 -10.92
N PRO A 63 16.13 10.46 -12.20
CA PRO A 63 17.53 10.40 -12.57
C PRO A 63 18.16 11.76 -12.30
N ALA A 64 19.39 11.74 -11.77
CA ALA A 64 20.20 12.94 -11.56
C ALA A 64 20.42 13.74 -12.85
#